data_AF-A0A969KGX4-F1
#
_entry.id   AF-A0A969KGX4-F1
#
_cell.length_a   1.000
_cell.length_b   1.000
_cell.length_c   1.000
_cell.angle_alpha   90.00
_cell.angle_beta   90.00
_cell.angle_gamma   90.00
#
_symmetry.space_group_name_H-M   'P 1'
#
loop_
_entity.id
_entity.type
_entity.pdbx_description
1 polymer ?
#
loop_
_entity_poly.entity_id
_entity_poly.type
_entity_poly.pdbx_seq_one_letter_code
_entity_poly.pdbx_strand_id
1 'polypeptide(L)'
;MDAFSPRPPEWIQNATHAMGFCCPACQETPLTAKRAWLNRYAPVTDSLHRRRWQEFYECQCGSIWWSWSSDRPPSPYQKDEDEFRRGLI
;
A
#
# COMPACT_ATOMS: atom_id res chain seq x y z
N MET A 1 -10.27 -2.29 -13.83
CA MET A 1 -10.36 -2.14 -12.37
C MET A 1 -9.35 -1.09 -11.96
N ASP A 2 -9.77 -0.07 -11.24
CA ASP A 2 -8.88 1.03 -10.87
C ASP A 2 -8.32 0.78 -9.47
N ALA A 3 -7.04 0.40 -9.40
CA ALA A 3 -6.36 0.14 -8.14
C ALA A 3 -6.24 1.40 -7.25
N PHE A 4 -6.50 2.57 -7.83
CA PHE A 4 -6.42 3.87 -7.16
C PHE A 4 -7.80 4.51 -6.99
N SER A 5 -8.88 3.75 -7.17
CA SER A 5 -10.23 4.25 -6.97
C SER A 5 -10.35 4.87 -5.57
N PRO A 6 -10.93 6.07 -5.44
CA PRO A 6 -11.05 6.72 -4.14
C PRO A 6 -12.06 6.03 -3.21
N ARG A 7 -12.95 5.21 -3.78
CA ARG A 7 -13.95 4.48 -2.99
C ARG A 7 -13.41 3.11 -2.60
N PRO A 8 -13.54 2.71 -1.33
CA PRO A 8 -13.21 1.36 -0.91
C PRO A 8 -14.11 0.36 -1.65
N PRO A 9 -13.54 -0.62 -2.35
CA PRO A 9 -14.34 -1.66 -2.98
C PRO A 9 -14.94 -2.61 -1.94
N GLU A 10 -16.13 -3.16 -2.20
CA GLU A 10 -16.82 -4.03 -1.23
C GLU A 10 -16.02 -5.28 -0.83
N TRP A 11 -15.19 -5.80 -1.74
CA TRP A 11 -14.40 -7.01 -1.49
C TRP A 11 -13.35 -6.84 -0.38
N ILE A 12 -12.94 -5.61 -0.05
CA ILE A 12 -11.91 -5.39 0.99
C ILE A 12 -12.41 -5.70 2.41
N GLN A 13 -13.73 -5.82 2.62
CA GLN A 13 -14.31 -6.06 3.94
C GLN A 13 -13.87 -7.39 4.55
N ASN A 14 -13.56 -8.38 3.71
CA ASN A 14 -13.10 -9.71 4.14
C ASN A 14 -11.57 -9.83 4.12
N ALA A 15 -10.83 -8.72 4.03
CA ALA A 15 -9.39 -8.75 3.89
C ALA A 15 -8.69 -9.10 5.21
N THR A 16 -7.79 -10.09 5.16
CA THR A 16 -6.94 -10.48 6.30
C THR A 16 -5.59 -9.77 6.25
N HIS A 17 -5.07 -9.33 7.39
CA HIS A 17 -3.72 -8.73 7.44
C HIS A 17 -2.64 -9.79 7.19
N ALA A 18 -1.81 -9.58 6.18
CA ALA A 18 -0.68 -10.43 5.85
C ALA A 18 0.61 -9.88 6.49
N MET A 19 1.25 -10.71 7.31
CA MET A 19 2.57 -10.42 7.92
C MET A 19 3.69 -10.33 6.88
N GLY A 20 3.63 -11.19 5.86
CA GLY A 20 4.50 -11.12 4.69
C GLY A 20 3.81 -10.37 3.55
N PHE A 21 4.59 -9.82 2.62
CA PHE A 21 4.07 -9.20 1.40
C PHE A 21 3.66 -10.28 0.37
N CYS A 22 2.84 -11.24 0.82
CA CYS A 22 2.37 -12.40 0.07
C CYS A 22 1.01 -12.89 0.61
N CYS A 23 0.30 -13.69 -0.17
CA CYS A 23 -0.99 -14.25 0.22
C CYS A 23 -0.84 -15.17 1.45
N PRO A 24 -1.62 -14.98 2.54
CA PRO A 24 -1.51 -15.82 3.73
C PRO A 24 -1.98 -17.27 3.50
N ALA A 25 -2.73 -17.56 2.43
CA ALA A 25 -3.25 -18.89 2.13
C ALA A 25 -2.33 -19.70 1.20
N CYS A 26 -1.91 -19.11 0.07
CA CYS A 26 -1.09 -19.81 -0.94
C CYS A 26 0.33 -19.27 -1.08
N GLN A 27 0.70 -18.23 -0.33
CA GLN A 27 2.01 -17.57 -0.36
C GLN A 27 2.38 -16.94 -1.71
N GLU A 28 1.44 -16.82 -2.64
CA GLU A 28 1.71 -16.12 -3.90
C GLU A 28 1.98 -14.63 -3.68
N THR A 29 2.81 -14.08 -4.57
CA THR A 29 3.15 -12.67 -4.58
C THR A 29 1.97 -11.82 -5.05
N PRO A 30 1.86 -10.55 -4.62
CA PRO A 30 0.80 -9.65 -5.09
C PRO A 30 0.83 -9.36 -6.59
N LEU A 31 1.93 -9.68 -7.28
CA LEU A 31 2.06 -9.52 -8.75
C LEU A 31 1.08 -10.39 -9.53
N THR A 32 0.64 -11.51 -8.97
CA THR A 32 -0.32 -12.42 -9.60
C THR A 32 -1.76 -12.16 -9.15
N ALA A 33 -2.00 -11.17 -8.28
CA ALA A 33 -3.32 -10.88 -7.74
C ALA A 33 -4.34 -10.52 -8.84
N LYS A 34 -5.59 -10.96 -8.67
CA LYS A 34 -6.72 -10.64 -9.55
C LYS A 34 -7.04 -9.15 -9.52
N ARG A 35 -7.03 -8.57 -8.32
CA ARG A 35 -7.38 -7.18 -8.07
C ARG A 35 -6.44 -6.64 -6.99
N ALA A 36 -6.13 -5.37 -7.10
CA ALA A 36 -5.42 -4.62 -6.08
C ALA A 36 -6.18 -3.32 -5.81
N TRP A 37 -6.09 -2.82 -4.59
CA TRP A 37 -6.62 -1.51 -4.20
C TRP A 37 -5.74 -0.88 -3.13
N LEU A 38 -5.37 0.39 -3.33
CA LEU A 38 -4.50 1.14 -2.42
C LEU A 38 -5.29 2.24 -1.72
N ASN A 39 -5.30 2.24 -0.38
CA ASN A 39 -5.86 3.35 0.38
C ASN A 39 -4.86 4.51 0.50
N ARG A 40 -4.94 5.44 -0.45
CA ARG A 40 -4.09 6.63 -0.54
C ARG A 40 -4.53 7.81 0.35
N TYR A 41 -5.70 7.74 0.99
CA TYR A 41 -6.27 8.86 1.75
C TYR A 41 -5.98 8.81 3.26
N ALA A 42 -5.64 7.64 3.79
CA ALA A 42 -5.36 7.46 5.21
C ALA A 42 -3.95 6.89 5.42
N PRO A 43 -2.89 7.66 5.10
CA PRO A 43 -1.53 7.26 5.44
C PRO A 43 -1.39 7.21 6.97
N VAL A 44 -0.85 6.12 7.48
CA VAL A 44 -0.45 6.01 8.89
C VAL A 44 1.01 6.43 9.00
N THR A 45 1.30 7.35 9.90
CA THR A 45 2.67 7.74 10.21
C THR A 45 3.24 6.76 11.25
N ASP A 46 4.28 6.03 10.87
CA ASP A 46 5.01 5.18 11.81
C ASP A 46 5.92 6.05 12.71
N SER A 47 6.41 5.48 13.81
CA SER A 47 7.41 6.01 14.74
C SER A 47 8.63 6.68 14.07
N LEU A 48 9.00 6.23 12.87
CA LEU A 48 10.09 6.79 12.06
C LEU A 48 9.65 7.95 11.14
N HIS A 49 8.49 8.56 11.35
CA HIS A 49 7.88 9.60 10.50
C HIS A 49 7.64 9.16 9.03
N ARG A 50 7.66 7.85 8.76
CA ARG A 50 7.40 7.31 7.44
C ARG A 50 5.91 7.12 7.25
N ARG A 51 5.42 7.49 6.06
CA ARG A 51 4.03 7.23 5.67
C ARG A 51 3.91 5.77 5.24
N ARG A 52 2.89 5.10 5.76
CA ARG A 52 2.48 3.77 5.35
C ARG A 52 1.07 3.81 4.82
N TRP A 53 0.84 3.11 3.73
CA TRP A 53 -0.48 2.95 3.14
C TRP A 53 -0.92 1.49 3.22
N GLN A 54 -2.23 1.28 3.35
CA GLN A 54 -2.80 -0.07 3.31
C GLN A 54 -3.05 -0.45 1.86
N GLU A 55 -2.43 -1.55 1.44
CA GLU A 55 -2.64 -2.15 0.13
C GLU A 55 -3.41 -3.45 0.26
N PHE A 56 -4.53 -3.54 -0.45
CA PHE A 56 -5.43 -4.68 -0.47
C PHE A 56 -5.26 -5.45 -1.77
N TYR A 57 -5.30 -6.77 -1.68
CA TYR A 57 -5.09 -7.70 -2.77
C TYR A 57 -6.12 -8.82 -2.73
N GLU A 58 -6.67 -9.15 -3.89
CA GLU A 58 -7.45 -10.37 -4.11
C GLU A 58 -6.57 -11.39 -4.83
N CYS A 59 -6.17 -12.45 -4.14
CA CYS A 59 -5.33 -13.50 -4.72
C CYS A 59 -6.12 -14.37 -5.71
N GLN A 60 -5.41 -15.05 -6.63
CA GLN A 60 -6.02 -16.01 -7.55
C GLN A 60 -6.79 -17.13 -6.82
N CYS A 61 -6.29 -17.54 -5.65
CA CYS A 61 -6.94 -18.54 -4.78
C CYS A 61 -8.25 -18.05 -4.13
N GLY A 62 -8.65 -16.79 -4.34
CA GLY A 62 -9.85 -16.19 -3.76
C GLY A 62 -9.67 -15.61 -2.36
N SER A 63 -8.47 -15.74 -1.78
CA SER A 63 -8.15 -15.12 -0.50
C SER A 63 -7.93 -13.62 -0.67
N ILE A 64 -8.58 -12.84 0.19
CA ILE A 64 -8.47 -11.40 0.23
C ILE A 64 -7.57 -11.03 1.40
N TRP A 65 -6.53 -10.25 1.14
CA TRP A 65 -5.56 -9.87 2.16
C TRP A 65 -5.07 -8.46 1.94
N TRP A 66 -4.48 -7.88 2.98
CA TRP A 66 -3.87 -6.57 2.90
C TRP A 66 -2.54 -6.54 3.64
N SER A 67 -1.64 -5.68 3.21
CA SER A 67 -0.35 -5.48 3.87
C SER A 67 0.04 -4.01 3.86
N TRP A 68 0.98 -3.66 4.73
CA TRP A 68 1.52 -2.32 4.81
C TRP A 68 2.52 -2.07 3.71
N SER A 69 2.20 -1.11 2.85
CA SER A 69 3.16 -0.53 1.93
C SER A 69 3.82 0.66 2.61
N SER A 70 5.12 0.55 2.85
CA SER A 70 5.91 1.69 3.31
C SER A 70 6.35 2.49 2.10
N ASP A 71 6.48 3.81 2.25
CA ASP A 71 7.23 4.62 1.29
C ASP A 71 8.55 3.90 0.98
N ARG A 72 8.83 3.66 -0.31
CA ARG A 72 10.13 3.11 -0.69
C ARG A 72 11.18 4.06 -0.10
N PRO A 73 12.31 3.56 0.43
CA PRO A 73 13.39 4.45 0.85
C PRO A 73 13.62 5.48 -0.27
N PRO A 74 13.75 6.78 0.07
CA PRO A 74 13.78 7.84 -0.92
C PRO A 74 14.75 7.44 -2.00
N SER A 75 14.25 7.31 -3.23
CA SER A 75 15.15 7.01 -4.33
C SER A 75 16.19 8.14 -4.39
N PRO A 76 17.43 7.89 -4.83
CA PRO A 76 18.42 8.97 -5.02
C PRO A 76 17.94 10.06 -6.02
N TYR A 77 16.77 9.87 -6.65
CA TYR A 77 16.11 10.79 -7.56
C TYR A 77 14.89 11.50 -6.97
N GLN A 78 14.43 11.15 -5.76
CA GLN A 78 13.44 11.94 -5.02
C GLN A 78 14.18 13.11 -4.38
N LYS A 79 14.30 14.20 -5.13
CA LYS A 79 14.71 15.49 -4.57
C LYS A 79 13.76 15.84 -3.44
N ASP A 80 14.31 16.01 -2.25
CA ASP A 80 13.65 16.51 -1.05
C ASP A 80 12.75 17.71 -1.40
N GLU A 81 11.43 17.50 -1.50
CA GLU A 81 10.47 18.60 -1.58
C GLU A 81 10.46 19.45 -0.28
N ASP A 82 11.11 18.96 0.78
CA ASP A 82 11.34 19.68 2.03
C ASP A 82 12.38 20.81 1.88
N GLU A 83 13.31 20.72 0.91
CA GLU A 83 14.27 21.79 0.62
C GLU A 83 13.60 22.99 -0.06
N PHE A 84 12.59 22.74 -0.92
CA PHE A 84 11.84 23.80 -1.62
C PHE A 84 10.95 24.61 -0.67
N ARG A 85 10.47 24.00 0.43
CA ARG A 85 9.68 24.70 1.47
C ARG A 85 10.52 25.42 2.51
N ARG A 86 11.80 25.07 2.65
CA ARG A 86 12.74 25.69 3.59
C ARG A 86 13.52 26.87 3.01
N GLY A 87 13.43 27.10 1.70
CA GLY A 87 14.11 28.20 1.01
C GLY A 87 13.25 29.44 0.80
N LEU A 88 12.76 30.05 1.89
CA LEU A 88 12.56 31.50 1.90
C LEU A 88 13.93 32.14 2.18
N ILE A 89 14.26 33.14 1.36
CA ILE A 89 15.40 34.07 1.36
C ILE A 89 16.58 33.68 0.45
#